data_AF-A0A545BHV5-F1
#
_entry.id   AF-A0A545BHV5-F1
#
_cell.length_a   1.000
_cell.length_b   1.000
_cell.length_c   1.000
_cell.angle_alpha   90.00
_cell.angle_beta   90.00
_cell.angle_gamma   90.00
#
_symmetry.space_group_name_H-M   'P 1'
#
loop_
_entity.id
_entity.type
_entity.pdbx_description
1 polymer ?
#
loop_
_entity_poly.entity_id
_entity_poly.type
_entity_poly.pdbx_seq_one_letter_code
_entity_poly.pdbx_strand_id
1 'polypeptide(L)'
;MFRRGVAWLVAVVVVVVPGLLVVPSAVAADPVVENVVSFSDVPAESQFATEISWLAASGISTGWDVGGGVRQYRPLESIARNAMAAFLYRHAGSPAFTPPTVSPFTDVPVEAAFYKEITWLASEGISTGWALDGGVREYRPLSPIARDAMAAFLYRYADKPAFTAPPV
;
A
#
# COMPACT_ATOMS: atom_id res chain seq x y z
N MET A 1 -16.93 -0.94 -4.63
CA MET A 1 -17.43 0.31 -4.01
C MET A 1 -16.37 0.80 -3.03
N PHE A 2 -15.33 1.49 -3.50
CA PHE A 2 -14.27 2.01 -2.64
C PHE A 2 -14.61 3.47 -2.29
N ARG A 3 -14.82 3.71 -0.99
CA ARG A 3 -15.33 4.96 -0.43
C ARG A 3 -14.28 6.07 -0.57
N ARG A 4 -14.75 7.22 -1.04
CA ARG A 4 -14.11 8.53 -0.95
C ARG A 4 -13.80 8.85 0.53
N GLY A 5 -12.54 9.12 0.85
CA GLY A 5 -12.09 9.54 2.17
C GLY A 5 -12.20 11.05 2.38
N VAL A 6 -13.23 11.42 3.16
CA VAL A 6 -13.28 12.51 4.16
C VAL A 6 -12.90 13.94 3.75
N ALA A 7 -13.91 14.76 3.45
CA ALA A 7 -13.85 16.21 3.62
C ALA A 7 -14.53 16.58 4.94
N TRP A 8 -13.81 17.22 5.87
CA TRP A 8 -14.39 17.78 7.08
C TRP A 8 -15.03 19.14 6.77
N LEU A 9 -16.36 19.25 6.87
CA LEU A 9 -17.06 20.53 6.91
C LEU A 9 -17.11 21.02 8.36
N VAL A 10 -16.37 22.07 8.68
CA VAL A 10 -16.53 22.81 9.94
C VAL A 10 -17.61 23.86 9.74
N ALA A 11 -18.79 23.66 10.34
CA ALA A 11 -19.84 24.66 10.38
C ALA A 11 -19.54 25.69 11.49
N VAL A 12 -19.27 26.94 11.11
CA VAL A 12 -19.15 28.06 12.06
C VAL A 12 -20.52 28.72 12.21
N VAL A 13 -21.11 28.63 13.39
CA VAL A 13 -22.32 29.40 13.75
C VAL A 13 -21.89 30.81 14.17
N VAL A 14 -22.23 31.82 13.37
CA VAL A 14 -21.98 33.22 13.70
C VAL A 14 -23.22 33.82 14.36
N VAL A 15 -23.14 34.12 15.66
CA VAL A 15 -24.14 34.94 16.38
C VAL A 15 -23.67 36.39 16.30
N VAL A 16 -24.39 37.25 15.58
CA VAL A 16 -24.05 38.67 15.43
C VAL A 16 -24.66 39.47 16.58
N VAL A 17 -23.82 39.96 17.49
CA VAL A 17 -24.16 41.01 18.45
C VAL A 17 -23.59 42.33 17.94
N PRO A 18 -24.38 43.41 17.77
CA PRO A 18 -23.86 44.66 17.24
C PRO A 18 -23.03 45.40 18.31
N GLY A 19 -21.74 45.66 18.03
CA GLY A 19 -20.91 46.58 18.82
C GLY A 19 -19.58 46.04 19.35
N LEU A 20 -19.22 44.79 19.10
CA LEU A 20 -17.90 44.24 19.47
C LEU A 20 -17.07 44.00 18.21
N LEU A 21 -15.90 44.65 18.13
CA LEU A 21 -14.91 44.40 17.09
C LEU A 21 -14.36 42.98 17.27
N VAL A 22 -14.89 42.02 16.51
CA VAL A 22 -14.31 40.66 16.44
C VAL A 22 -13.06 40.76 15.56
N VAL A 23 -11.89 40.87 16.20
CA VAL A 23 -10.62 40.57 15.52
C VAL A 23 -10.64 39.07 15.21
N PRO A 24 -10.55 38.65 13.93
CA PRO A 24 -10.37 37.24 13.64
C PRO A 24 -8.98 36.85 14.16
N SER A 25 -8.93 36.13 15.29
CA SER A 25 -7.75 35.33 15.61
C SER A 25 -7.60 34.33 14.48
N ALA A 26 -6.57 34.49 13.67
CA ALA A 26 -6.09 33.41 12.83
C ALA A 26 -5.70 32.28 13.78
N VAL A 27 -6.57 31.29 13.91
CA VAL A 27 -6.17 29.97 14.42
C VAL A 27 -5.18 29.48 13.38
N ALA A 28 -3.88 29.70 13.62
CA ALA A 28 -2.86 28.91 12.98
C ALA A 28 -3.24 27.47 13.35
N ALA A 29 -3.75 26.72 12.37
CA ALA A 29 -3.87 25.28 12.54
C ALA A 29 -2.49 24.80 12.98
N ASP A 30 -2.42 24.15 14.15
CA ASP A 30 -1.18 23.51 14.58
C ASP A 30 -0.64 22.73 13.37
N PRO A 31 0.64 22.88 12.99
CA PRO A 31 1.18 22.07 11.93
C PRO A 31 0.94 20.63 12.36
N VAL A 32 0.08 19.92 11.62
CA VAL A 32 -0.02 18.48 11.75
C VAL A 32 1.37 17.99 11.39
N VAL A 33 2.17 17.71 12.41
CA VAL A 33 3.41 16.96 12.25
C VAL A 33 2.95 15.55 11.91
N GLU A 34 2.52 15.35 10.66
CA GLU A 34 2.42 14.02 10.11
C GLU A 34 3.82 13.44 10.32
N ASN A 35 3.87 12.31 11.01
CA ASN A 35 5.11 11.60 11.25
C ASN A 35 5.49 10.96 9.90
N VAL A 36 5.96 11.80 8.97
CA VAL A 36 6.31 11.41 7.60
C VAL A 36 7.52 10.50 7.74
N VAL A 37 7.31 9.21 7.47
CA VAL A 37 8.40 8.25 7.38
C VAL A 37 9.31 8.68 6.23
N SER A 38 10.46 9.28 6.56
CA SER A 38 11.50 9.64 5.60
C SER A 38 12.48 8.49 5.40
N PHE A 39 12.99 8.33 4.19
CA PHE A 39 14.01 7.34 3.87
C PHE A 39 15.36 8.00 3.62
N SER A 40 16.43 7.49 4.23
CA SER A 40 17.78 8.08 4.14
C SER A 40 18.39 8.01 2.74
N ASP A 41 17.88 7.14 1.89
CA ASP A 41 18.32 6.89 0.52
C ASP A 41 17.36 7.48 -0.54
N VAL A 42 16.48 8.40 -0.12
CA VAL A 42 15.57 9.12 -1.02
C VAL A 42 15.70 10.64 -0.79
N PRO A 43 16.71 11.28 -1.40
CA PRO A 43 16.83 12.75 -1.40
C PRO A 43 15.59 13.43 -1.98
N ALA A 44 15.27 14.64 -1.50
CA ALA A 44 14.07 15.38 -1.89
C ALA A 44 14.04 15.73 -3.39
N GLU A 45 15.21 15.87 -4.01
CA GLU A 45 15.43 16.12 -5.42
C GLU A 45 15.38 14.87 -6.30
N SER A 46 15.20 13.68 -5.71
CA SER A 46 15.05 12.45 -6.48
C SER A 46 13.81 12.51 -7.36
N GLN A 47 13.92 12.00 -8.59
CA GLN A 47 12.84 12.02 -9.58
C GLN A 47 11.49 11.52 -9.05
N PHE A 48 11.50 10.52 -8.15
CA PHE A 48 10.30 9.88 -7.59
C PHE A 48 10.12 10.16 -6.08
N ALA A 49 10.75 11.21 -5.54
CA ALA A 49 10.69 11.50 -4.10
C ALA A 49 9.25 11.70 -3.61
N THR A 50 8.42 12.37 -4.42
CA THR A 50 7.00 12.63 -4.11
C THR A 50 6.20 11.34 -4.00
N GLU A 51 6.29 10.46 -5.00
CA GLU A 51 5.55 9.20 -5.06
C GLU A 51 5.98 8.25 -3.94
N ILE A 52 7.27 8.19 -3.66
CA ILE A 52 7.82 7.39 -2.55
C ILE A 52 7.34 7.92 -1.21
N SER A 53 7.35 9.24 -1.01
CA SER A 53 6.86 9.87 0.21
C SER A 53 5.36 9.63 0.40
N TRP A 54 4.57 9.68 -0.68
CA TRP A 54 3.14 9.35 -0.64
C TRP A 54 2.89 7.88 -0.25
N LEU A 55 3.67 6.93 -0.81
CA LEU A 55 3.58 5.52 -0.40
C LEU A 55 3.88 5.33 1.09
N ALA A 56 4.86 6.07 1.62
CA ALA A 56 5.24 6.01 3.03
C ALA A 56 4.16 6.62 3.94
N ALA A 57 3.69 7.83 3.60
CA ALA A 57 2.64 8.54 4.35
C ALA A 57 1.31 7.77 4.34
N SER A 58 1.00 7.09 3.23
CA SER A 58 -0.18 6.22 3.13
C SER A 58 -0.02 4.87 3.84
N GLY A 59 1.15 4.59 4.43
CA GLY A 59 1.45 3.32 5.10
C GLY A 59 1.57 2.12 4.15
N ILE A 60 1.65 2.34 2.84
CA ILE A 60 1.74 1.26 1.84
C ILE A 60 3.15 0.66 1.87
N SER A 61 4.18 1.51 1.80
CA SER A 61 5.57 1.09 2.01
C SER A 61 6.06 1.54 3.37
N THR A 62 6.73 0.64 4.08
CA THR A 62 7.37 0.94 5.37
C THR A 62 8.88 1.10 5.26
N GLY A 63 9.45 0.78 4.09
CA GLY A 63 10.89 0.64 3.87
C GLY A 63 11.54 -0.45 4.73
N TRP A 64 12.86 -0.44 4.72
CA TRP A 64 13.73 -1.31 5.49
C TRP A 64 14.26 -0.56 6.70
N ASP A 65 14.03 -1.08 7.90
CA ASP A 65 14.71 -0.61 9.09
C ASP A 65 16.18 -1.08 9.04
N VAL A 66 17.11 -0.11 9.02
CA VAL A 66 18.55 -0.38 9.00
C VAL A 66 19.21 -0.08 10.35
N GLY A 67 18.40 0.10 11.40
CA GLY A 67 18.83 0.38 12.76
C GLY A 67 18.95 1.87 13.07
N GLY A 68 18.99 2.20 14.35
CA GLY A 68 19.15 3.59 14.82
C GLY A 68 18.00 4.53 14.46
N GLY A 69 16.80 4.00 14.17
CA GLY A 69 15.65 4.78 13.71
C GLY A 69 15.75 5.19 12.23
N VAL A 70 16.75 4.72 11.49
CA VAL A 70 16.95 5.03 10.08
C VAL A 70 16.25 3.99 9.21
N ARG A 71 15.59 4.46 8.16
CA ARG A 71 14.94 3.60 7.17
C ARG A 71 15.43 3.87 5.76
N GLN A 72 15.45 2.84 4.93
CA GLN A 72 15.78 2.91 3.51
C GLN A 72 14.60 2.43 2.66
N TYR A 73 14.37 3.06 1.51
CA TYR A 73 13.35 2.64 0.54
C TYR A 73 13.90 1.68 -0.51
N ARG A 74 15.17 1.88 -0.91
CA ARG A 74 15.90 1.16 -1.96
C ARG A 74 15.24 1.32 -3.34
N PRO A 75 15.14 2.56 -3.87
CA PRO A 75 14.31 2.89 -5.04
C PRO A 75 14.71 2.21 -6.35
N LEU A 76 15.96 1.73 -6.46
CA LEU A 76 16.47 1.08 -7.67
C LEU A 76 16.54 -0.46 -7.55
N GLU A 77 16.19 -1.03 -6.39
CA GLU A 77 16.13 -2.48 -6.22
C GLU A 77 14.86 -3.05 -6.86
N SER A 78 14.98 -4.26 -7.41
CA SER A 78 13.81 -5.00 -7.89
C SER A 78 12.91 -5.38 -6.73
N ILE A 79 11.61 -5.17 -6.88
CA ILE A 79 10.64 -5.56 -5.86
C ILE A 79 10.39 -7.08 -5.91
N ALA A 80 10.51 -7.72 -4.75
CA ALA A 80 10.14 -9.12 -4.57
C ALA A 80 8.60 -9.28 -4.51
N ARG A 81 8.10 -10.44 -4.93
CA ARG A 81 6.66 -10.71 -5.01
C ARG A 81 5.94 -10.60 -3.66
N ASN A 82 6.58 -11.02 -2.56
CA ASN A 82 6.01 -10.88 -1.22
C ASN A 82 5.83 -9.41 -0.80
N ALA A 83 6.78 -8.53 -1.13
CA ALA A 83 6.67 -7.10 -0.87
C ALA A 83 5.52 -6.47 -1.69
N MET A 84 5.34 -6.90 -2.94
CA MET A 84 4.17 -6.49 -3.74
C MET A 84 2.84 -6.93 -3.08
N ALA A 85 2.78 -8.13 -2.50
CA ALA A 85 1.60 -8.57 -1.74
C ALA A 85 1.31 -7.64 -0.55
N ALA A 86 2.35 -7.29 0.22
CA ALA A 86 2.22 -6.35 1.33
C ALA A 86 1.72 -4.98 0.87
N PHE A 87 2.24 -4.45 -0.24
CA PHE A 87 1.83 -3.16 -0.77
C PHE A 87 0.35 -3.18 -1.18
N LEU A 88 -0.08 -4.19 -1.94
CA LEU A 88 -1.48 -4.30 -2.39
C LEU A 88 -2.45 -4.52 -1.22
N TYR A 89 -2.09 -5.34 -0.23
CA TYR A 89 -2.92 -5.54 0.97
C TYR A 89 -3.08 -4.24 1.78
N ARG A 90 -1.98 -3.50 1.99
CA ARG A 90 -2.03 -2.22 2.72
C ARG A 90 -2.77 -1.15 1.92
N HIS A 91 -2.56 -1.12 0.61
CA HIS A 91 -3.28 -0.22 -0.29
C HIS A 91 -4.81 -0.50 -0.28
N ALA A 92 -5.23 -1.75 -0.07
CA ALA A 92 -6.63 -2.12 0.14
C ALA A 92 -7.19 -1.70 1.51
N GLY A 93 -6.41 -1.01 2.35
CA GLY A 93 -6.79 -0.61 3.70
C GLY A 93 -6.55 -1.69 4.76
N SER A 94 -5.68 -2.68 4.47
CA SER A 94 -5.35 -3.79 5.38
C SER A 94 -6.60 -4.53 5.90
N PRO A 95 -7.46 -5.06 5.01
CA PRO A 95 -8.74 -5.64 5.40
C PRO A 95 -8.57 -6.76 6.43
N ALA A 96 -9.53 -6.90 7.34
CA ALA A 96 -9.54 -8.00 8.29
C ALA A 96 -9.52 -9.34 7.54
N PHE A 97 -8.49 -10.14 7.80
CA PHE A 97 -8.27 -11.42 7.14
C PHE A 97 -7.55 -12.35 8.09
N THR A 98 -8.07 -13.57 8.23
CA THR A 98 -7.43 -14.63 9.00
C THR A 98 -6.71 -15.55 8.02
N PRO A 99 -5.37 -15.58 8.03
CA PRO A 99 -4.64 -16.47 7.13
C PRO A 99 -4.91 -17.94 7.49
N PRO A 100 -4.90 -18.85 6.51
CA PRO A 100 -5.17 -20.26 6.75
C PRO A 100 -4.07 -20.87 7.63
N THR A 101 -4.42 -21.91 8.39
CA THR A 101 -3.45 -22.66 9.21
C THR A 101 -2.58 -23.60 8.39
N VAL A 102 -2.97 -23.87 7.14
CA VAL A 102 -2.20 -24.64 6.15
C VAL A 102 -2.00 -23.74 4.94
N SER A 103 -0.75 -23.61 4.51
CA SER A 103 -0.44 -22.76 3.36
C SER A 103 -1.02 -23.31 2.05
N PRO A 104 -1.65 -22.46 1.22
CA PRO A 104 -2.05 -22.82 -0.13
C PRO A 104 -0.86 -22.91 -1.11
N PHE A 105 0.35 -22.56 -0.65
CA PHE A 105 1.59 -22.59 -1.42
C PHE A 105 2.67 -23.39 -0.67
N THR A 106 3.34 -24.31 -1.35
CA THR A 106 4.35 -25.18 -0.73
C THR A 106 5.64 -24.47 -0.34
N ASP A 107 5.91 -23.31 -0.94
CA ASP A 107 7.11 -22.50 -0.71
C ASP A 107 6.85 -21.27 0.18
N VAL A 108 5.69 -21.22 0.85
CA VAL A 108 5.36 -20.16 1.81
C VAL A 108 4.93 -20.80 3.14
N PRO A 109 5.83 -21.01 4.11
CA PRO A 109 5.46 -21.46 5.45
C PRO A 109 4.61 -20.40 6.17
N VAL A 110 3.83 -20.79 7.18
CA VAL A 110 2.85 -19.88 7.84
C VAL A 110 3.52 -18.75 8.66
N GLU A 111 4.80 -18.91 8.94
CA GLU A 111 5.70 -18.00 9.64
C GLU A 111 6.49 -17.11 8.68
N ALA A 112 6.31 -17.28 7.36
CA ALA A 112 6.98 -16.47 6.36
C ALA A 112 6.61 -14.99 6.51
N ALA A 113 7.58 -14.13 6.23
CA ALA A 113 7.30 -12.70 6.09
C ALA A 113 6.19 -12.48 5.05
N PHE A 114 5.22 -11.64 5.42
CA PHE A 114 4.04 -11.32 4.61
C PHE A 114 3.12 -12.50 4.28
N TYR A 115 3.16 -13.60 5.06
CA TYR A 115 2.28 -14.76 4.85
C TYR A 115 0.80 -14.39 4.75
N LYS A 116 0.34 -13.50 5.64
CA LYS A 116 -1.04 -13.00 5.67
C LYS A 116 -1.41 -12.30 4.36
N GLU A 117 -0.56 -11.41 3.89
CA GLU A 117 -0.79 -10.61 2.70
C GLU A 117 -0.73 -11.46 1.43
N ILE A 118 0.21 -12.41 1.38
CA ILE A 118 0.32 -13.40 0.28
C ILE A 118 -0.95 -14.24 0.19
N THR A 119 -1.43 -14.77 1.31
CA THR A 119 -2.62 -15.63 1.35
C THR A 119 -3.91 -14.85 1.13
N TRP A 120 -3.97 -13.58 1.54
CA TRP A 120 -5.07 -12.68 1.19
C TRP A 120 -5.11 -12.39 -0.32
N LEU A 121 -3.97 -12.10 -0.95
CA LEU A 121 -3.89 -11.95 -2.42
C LEU A 121 -4.42 -13.20 -3.13
N ALA A 122 -4.15 -14.38 -2.58
CA ALA A 122 -4.62 -15.65 -3.12
C ALA A 122 -6.13 -15.84 -2.93
N SER A 123 -6.68 -15.47 -1.77
CA SER A 123 -8.12 -15.59 -1.50
C SER A 123 -8.96 -14.65 -2.37
N GLU A 124 -8.45 -13.45 -2.64
CA GLU A 124 -9.09 -12.49 -3.56
C GLU A 124 -8.85 -12.84 -5.04
N GLY A 125 -8.06 -13.88 -5.33
CA GLY A 125 -7.70 -14.27 -6.69
C GLY A 125 -6.80 -13.28 -7.43
N ILE A 126 -6.17 -12.34 -6.72
CA ILE A 126 -5.21 -11.37 -7.28
C ILE A 126 -3.95 -12.12 -7.74
N SER A 127 -3.38 -12.96 -6.87
CA SER A 127 -2.29 -13.87 -7.22
C SER A 127 -2.78 -15.31 -7.25
N THR A 128 -2.44 -16.05 -8.30
CA THR A 128 -2.78 -17.47 -8.45
C THR A 128 -1.60 -18.40 -8.14
N GLY A 129 -0.40 -17.84 -7.98
CA GLY A 129 0.85 -18.62 -7.96
C GLY A 129 1.10 -19.37 -9.27
N TRP A 130 2.02 -20.33 -9.21
CA TRP A 130 2.30 -21.29 -10.27
C TRP A 130 1.79 -22.66 -9.87
N ALA A 131 0.98 -23.27 -10.74
CA ALA A 131 0.61 -24.67 -10.58
C ALA A 131 1.81 -25.55 -10.95
N LEU A 132 2.04 -26.55 -10.12
CA LEU A 132 2.97 -27.65 -10.32
C LEU A 132 2.17 -28.96 -10.45
N ASP A 133 2.87 -30.03 -10.78
CA ASP A 133 2.29 -31.37 -10.83
C ASP A 133 1.69 -31.78 -9.48
N GLY A 134 0.68 -32.65 -9.52
CA GLY A 134 0.02 -33.14 -8.31
C GLY A 134 -0.90 -32.11 -7.63
N GLY A 135 -1.27 -31.02 -8.31
CA GLY A 135 -2.19 -30.00 -7.77
C GLY A 135 -1.53 -29.06 -6.75
N VAL A 136 -0.20 -29.08 -6.68
CA VAL A 136 0.60 -28.22 -5.81
C VAL A 136 0.74 -26.83 -6.43
N ARG A 137 0.93 -25.79 -5.60
CA ARG A 137 1.24 -24.44 -6.08
C ARG A 137 2.42 -23.83 -5.34
N GLU A 138 3.18 -23.00 -6.06
CA GLU A 138 4.21 -22.12 -5.52
C GLU A 138 3.82 -20.65 -5.65
N TYR A 139 4.26 -19.80 -4.72
CA TYR A 139 4.10 -18.35 -4.80
C TYR A 139 5.37 -17.62 -5.22
N ARG A 140 6.54 -18.19 -4.94
CA ARG A 140 7.90 -17.66 -5.17
C ARG A 140 8.13 -16.30 -4.53
N PRO A 141 8.05 -16.21 -3.18
CA PRO A 141 7.95 -14.93 -2.47
C PRO A 141 9.14 -14.00 -2.68
N LEU A 142 10.35 -14.55 -2.80
CA LEU A 142 11.59 -13.79 -2.93
C LEU A 142 12.00 -13.52 -4.39
N SER A 143 11.28 -14.08 -5.37
CA SER A 143 11.57 -13.80 -6.77
C SER A 143 11.15 -12.36 -7.12
N PRO A 144 11.92 -11.64 -7.96
CA PRO A 144 11.48 -10.37 -8.53
C PRO A 144 10.13 -10.52 -9.25
N ILE A 145 9.27 -9.50 -9.17
CA ILE A 145 8.04 -9.48 -9.96
C ILE A 145 8.34 -9.07 -11.41
N ALA A 146 7.95 -9.93 -12.35
CA ALA A 146 8.00 -9.60 -13.77
C ALA A 146 6.83 -8.67 -14.18
N ARG A 147 7.01 -7.90 -15.26
CA ARG A 147 6.04 -6.87 -15.70
C ARG A 147 4.68 -7.46 -16.09
N ASP A 148 4.66 -8.66 -16.64
CA ASP A 148 3.44 -9.41 -16.97
C ASP A 148 2.65 -9.82 -15.72
N ALA A 149 3.33 -10.34 -14.70
CA ALA A 149 2.73 -10.68 -13.41
C ALA A 149 2.21 -9.43 -12.69
N MET A 150 2.96 -8.32 -12.73
CA MET A 150 2.50 -7.04 -12.21
C MET A 150 1.21 -6.58 -12.90
N ALA A 151 1.14 -6.64 -14.23
CA ALA A 151 -0.07 -6.30 -14.98
C ALA A 151 -1.26 -7.20 -14.58
N ALA A 152 -1.04 -8.51 -14.45
CA ALA A 152 -2.07 -9.44 -13.98
C ALA A 152 -2.57 -9.11 -12.57
N PHE A 153 -1.68 -8.77 -11.64
CA PHE A 153 -2.06 -8.41 -10.27
C PHE A 153 -2.89 -7.13 -10.26
N LEU A 154 -2.45 -6.08 -10.96
CA LEU A 154 -3.17 -4.81 -11.02
C LEU A 154 -4.55 -4.95 -11.68
N TYR A 155 -4.66 -5.71 -12.77
CA TYR A 155 -5.93 -5.96 -13.44
C TYR A 155 -6.93 -6.69 -12.53
N ARG A 156 -6.47 -7.71 -11.80
CA ARG A 156 -7.32 -8.46 -10.87
C ARG A 156 -7.64 -7.69 -9.60
N TYR A 157 -6.69 -6.91 -9.08
CA TYR A 157 -6.90 -5.99 -7.96
C TYR A 157 -7.96 -4.93 -8.30
N ALA A 158 -7.99 -4.45 -9.54
CA ALA A 158 -9.00 -3.54 -10.05
C ALA A 158 -10.37 -4.22 -10.36
N ASP A 159 -10.57 -5.46 -9.92
CA ASP A 159 -11.77 -6.26 -10.18
C ASP A 159 -12.05 -6.52 -11.67
N LYS A 160 -10.98 -6.78 -12.45
CA LYS A 160 -11.03 -7.20 -13.86
C LYS A 160 -11.95 -6.29 -14.69
N PRO A 161 -11.67 -4.98 -14.75
CA PRO A 161 -12.53 -4.04 -15.47
C PRO A 161 -12.66 -4.46 -16.92
N ALA A 162 -13.86 -4.31 -17.50
CA ALA A 162 -14.12 -4.71 -18.87
C ALA A 162 -13.12 -4.04 -19.83
N PHE A 163 -12.38 -4.86 -20.59
CA PHE A 163 -11.39 -4.42 -21.55
C PHE A 163 -11.31 -5.40 -22.72
N THR A 164 -11.20 -4.88 -23.93
CA THR A 164 -10.96 -5.67 -25.14
C THR A 164 -9.56 -5.35 -25.65
N ALA A 165 -8.69 -6.36 -25.67
CA ALA A 165 -7.33 -6.18 -26.18
C ALA A 165 -7.37 -5.88 -27.69
N PRO A 166 -6.53 -4.95 -28.18
CA PRO A 166 -6.39 -4.75 -29.62
C PRO A 166 -5.84 -6.02 -30.27
N PRO A 167 -6.14 -6.26 -31.56
CA PRO A 167 -5.48 -7.31 -32.32
C PRO A 167 -3.96 -7.06 -32.37
N VAL A 168 -3.19 -8.15 -32.40
CA VAL A 168 -1.72 -8.12 -32.52
C VAL A 168 -1.27 -8.36 -33.95
#